data_AF-A0A6C0EJQ1-F1
#
_entry.id   AF-A0A6C0EJQ1-F1
#
_cell.length_a   1.000
_cell.length_b   1.000
_cell.length_c   1.000
_cell.angle_alpha   90.00
_cell.angle_beta   90.00
_cell.angle_gamma   90.00
#
_symmetry.space_group_name_H-M   'P 1'
#
loop_
_entity.id
_entity.type
_entity.pdbx_description
1 polymer ?
#
loop_
_entity_poly.entity_id
_entity_poly.type
_entity_poly.pdbx_seq_one_letter_code
_entity_poly.pdbx_strand_id
1 'polypeptide(L)'
;MSELIVANAVEDHAEQKGRKIYKRNQHFRRLANVMEHPEFREFFNEYMKDWDTAETIIMFMKIYEAIEKHSSVQLTPYQKIAVVDEVLSNSELRRKVCAGIKQWTNGKDEVTTVLLDSTRHNCIESHTPSTN
;
A
#
# COMPACT_ATOMS: atom_id res chain seq x y z
N MET A 1 28.48 11.19 -36.85
CA MET A 1 28.82 9.73 -36.81
C MET A 1 29.57 9.34 -35.54
N SER A 2 30.52 10.13 -35.05
CA SER A 2 31.26 9.87 -33.79
C SER A 2 30.37 9.88 -32.53
N GLU A 3 29.42 10.82 -32.41
CA GLU A 3 28.53 10.91 -31.24
C GLU A 3 27.58 9.71 -31.10
N LEU A 4 27.10 9.16 -32.22
CA LEU A 4 26.21 8.00 -32.26
C LEU A 4 26.91 6.72 -31.76
N ILE A 5 28.20 6.57 -32.06
CA ILE A 5 29.00 5.42 -31.62
C ILE A 5 29.25 5.47 -30.11
N VAL A 6 29.47 6.67 -29.57
CA VAL A 6 29.69 6.86 -28.13
C VAL A 6 28.41 6.61 -27.33
N ALA A 7 27.25 7.05 -27.82
CA ALA A 7 25.96 6.78 -27.18
C ALA A 7 25.69 5.27 -27.07
N ASN A 8 25.85 4.53 -28.17
CA ASN A 8 25.63 3.08 -28.19
C ASN A 8 26.61 2.31 -27.26
N ALA A 9 27.88 2.71 -27.23
CA ALA A 9 28.87 2.08 -26.34
C ALA A 9 28.58 2.35 -24.85
N VAL A 10 28.04 3.52 -24.52
CA VAL A 10 27.61 3.87 -23.16
C VAL A 10 26.37 3.07 -22.76
N GLU A 11 25.41 2.90 -23.66
CA GLU A 11 24.23 2.05 -23.46
C GLU A 11 24.63 0.58 -23.22
N ASP A 12 25.54 0.04 -24.03
CA ASP A 12 26.04 -1.33 -23.88
C ASP A 12 26.77 -1.55 -22.54
N HIS A 13 27.56 -0.56 -22.10
CA HIS A 13 28.25 -0.64 -20.81
C HIS A 13 27.27 -0.55 -19.63
N ALA A 14 26.26 0.32 -19.71
CA ALA A 14 25.21 0.44 -18.69
C ALA A 14 24.39 -0.86 -18.58
N GLU A 15 24.04 -1.45 -19.72
CA GLU A 15 23.30 -2.71 -19.81
C GLU A 15 24.07 -3.86 -19.16
N GLN A 16 25.36 -4.01 -19.48
CA GLN A 16 26.21 -5.04 -18.88
C GLN A 16 26.36 -4.85 -17.37
N LYS A 17 26.52 -3.61 -16.90
CA LYS A 17 26.57 -3.29 -15.47
C LYS A 17 25.24 -3.61 -14.78
N GLY A 18 24.11 -3.25 -15.40
CA GLY A 18 22.76 -3.56 -14.92
C GLY A 18 22.53 -5.05 -14.76
N ARG A 19 22.89 -5.85 -15.78
CA ARG A 19 22.79 -7.33 -15.72
C ARG A 19 23.61 -7.95 -14.59
N LYS A 20 24.81 -7.43 -14.34
CA LYS A 20 25.64 -7.87 -13.21
C LYS A 20 24.97 -7.54 -11.87
N ILE A 21 24.40 -6.34 -11.72
CA ILE A 21 23.68 -5.93 -10.50
C ILE A 21 22.43 -6.79 -10.27
N TYR A 22 21.62 -6.98 -11.32
CA TYR A 22 20.39 -7.77 -11.27
C TYR A 22 20.63 -9.23 -10.86
N LYS A 23 21.74 -9.83 -11.32
CA LYS A 23 22.11 -11.20 -10.93
C LYS A 23 22.54 -11.30 -9.46
N ARG A 24 23.34 -10.34 -8.97
CA ARG A 24 23.97 -10.41 -7.64
C ARG A 24 23.15 -9.84 -6.49
N ASN A 25 22.24 -8.89 -6.76
CA ASN A 25 21.50 -8.18 -5.72
C ASN A 25 20.00 -8.50 -5.81
N GLN A 26 19.50 -9.29 -4.85
CA GLN A 26 18.10 -9.71 -4.82
C GLN A 26 17.13 -8.53 -4.63
N HIS A 27 17.51 -7.51 -3.86
CA HIS A 27 16.68 -6.32 -3.66
C HIS A 27 16.48 -5.55 -4.95
N PHE A 28 17.56 -5.24 -5.67
CA PHE A 28 17.46 -4.57 -6.96
C PHE A 28 16.74 -5.40 -8.02
N ARG A 29 16.91 -6.72 -8.01
CA ARG A 29 16.13 -7.60 -8.88
C ARG A 29 14.63 -7.51 -8.60
N ARG A 30 14.22 -7.61 -7.33
CA ARG A 30 12.80 -7.49 -6.95
C ARG A 30 12.25 -6.12 -7.31
N LEU A 31 13.01 -5.07 -7.01
CA LEU A 31 12.64 -3.70 -7.35
C LEU A 31 12.44 -3.55 -8.86
N ALA A 32 13.42 -3.96 -9.68
CA ALA A 32 13.30 -3.91 -11.14
C ALA A 32 12.05 -4.67 -11.62
N ASN A 33 11.81 -5.89 -11.12
CA ASN A 33 10.64 -6.68 -11.53
C ASN A 33 9.30 -6.01 -11.19
N VAL A 34 9.21 -5.35 -10.03
CA VAL A 34 8.00 -4.61 -9.64
C VAL A 34 7.85 -3.35 -10.51
N MET A 35 8.92 -2.57 -10.67
CA MET A 35 8.91 -1.31 -11.45
C MET A 35 8.68 -1.53 -12.96
N GLU A 36 8.99 -2.72 -13.48
CA GLU A 36 8.72 -3.10 -14.87
C GLU A 36 7.32 -3.69 -15.07
N HIS A 37 6.58 -4.03 -14.01
CA HIS A 37 5.24 -4.58 -14.15
C HIS A 37 4.27 -3.51 -14.69
N PRO A 38 3.49 -3.79 -15.74
CA PRO A 38 2.66 -2.77 -16.41
C PRO A 38 1.64 -2.14 -15.45
N GLU A 39 0.95 -2.96 -14.65
CA GLU A 39 -0.03 -2.48 -13.66
C GLU A 39 0.63 -1.58 -12.60
N PHE A 40 1.85 -1.90 -12.16
CA PHE A 40 2.56 -1.05 -11.21
C PHE A 40 2.98 0.27 -11.86
N ARG A 41 3.42 0.25 -13.13
CA ARG A 41 3.76 1.48 -13.86
C ARG A 41 2.57 2.39 -14.04
N GLU A 42 1.43 1.84 -14.43
CA GLU A 42 0.17 2.59 -14.55
C GLU A 42 -0.22 3.21 -13.21
N PHE A 43 -0.23 2.39 -12.14
CA PHE A 43 -0.51 2.84 -10.78
C PHE A 43 0.47 3.93 -10.32
N PHE A 44 1.78 3.73 -10.51
CA PHE A 44 2.79 4.69 -10.09
C PHE A 44 2.63 6.03 -10.82
N ASN A 45 2.41 5.99 -12.15
CA ASN A 45 2.22 7.20 -12.95
C ASN A 45 0.93 7.96 -12.57
N GLU A 46 -0.13 7.24 -12.20
CA GLU A 46 -1.40 7.85 -11.80
C GLU A 46 -1.31 8.51 -10.42
N TYR A 47 -0.72 7.83 -9.44
CA TYR A 47 -0.80 8.23 -8.03
C TYR A 47 0.46 8.90 -7.47
N MET A 48 1.62 8.78 -8.12
CA MET A 48 2.89 9.39 -7.65
C MET A 48 3.26 10.68 -8.42
N LYS A 49 2.28 11.32 -9.06
CA LYS A 49 2.46 12.56 -9.83
C LYS A 49 2.77 13.79 -8.96
N ASP A 50 2.25 13.82 -7.74
CA ASP A 50 2.45 14.89 -6.75
C ASP A 50 2.43 14.30 -5.33
N TRP A 51 2.97 15.05 -4.38
CA TRP A 51 3.15 14.57 -3.01
C TRP A 51 1.83 14.35 -2.26
N ASP A 52 0.81 15.17 -2.52
CA ASP A 52 -0.49 15.06 -1.84
C ASP A 52 -1.24 13.78 -2.28
N THR A 53 -1.19 13.48 -3.58
CA THR A 53 -1.73 12.23 -4.15
C THR A 53 -0.91 11.03 -3.66
N ALA A 54 0.42 11.16 -3.63
CA ALA A 54 1.31 10.11 -3.12
C ALA A 54 1.04 9.80 -1.64
N GLU A 55 0.85 10.81 -0.80
CA GLU A 55 0.51 10.63 0.62
C GLU A 55 -0.81 9.87 0.77
N THR A 56 -1.81 10.22 -0.05
CA THR A 56 -3.12 9.57 -0.03
C THR A 56 -3.02 8.08 -0.39
N ILE A 57 -2.29 7.73 -1.45
CA ILE A 57 -2.16 6.33 -1.85
C ILE A 57 -1.30 5.52 -0.88
N ILE A 58 -0.28 6.13 -0.28
CA ILE A 58 0.51 5.52 0.80
C ILE A 58 -0.39 5.22 1.99
N MET A 59 -1.31 6.13 2.33
CA MET A 59 -2.29 5.87 3.37
C MET A 59 -3.18 4.67 3.04
N PHE A 60 -3.66 4.52 1.80
CA PHE A 60 -4.48 3.37 1.40
C PHE A 60 -3.70 2.06 1.57
N MET A 61 -2.44 2.05 1.10
CA MET A 61 -1.55 0.90 1.25
C MET A 61 -1.31 0.53 2.72
N LYS A 62 -1.17 1.53 3.60
CA LYS A 62 -0.99 1.30 5.04
C LYS A 62 -2.23 0.77 5.74
N ILE A 63 -3.42 1.24 5.37
CA ILE A 63 -4.68 0.66 5.87
C ILE A 63 -4.78 -0.79 5.43
N TYR A 64 -4.51 -1.08 4.15
CA TYR A 64 -4.54 -2.43 3.61
C TYR A 64 -3.57 -3.37 4.35
N GLU A 65 -2.33 -2.93 4.60
CA GLU A 65 -1.34 -3.64 5.41
C GLU A 65 -1.83 -3.87 6.86
N ALA A 66 -2.44 -2.86 7.49
CA ALA A 66 -2.97 -2.97 8.85
C ALA A 66 -4.10 -4.01 8.94
N ILE A 67 -4.99 -4.05 7.95
CA ILE A 67 -6.03 -5.08 7.86
C ILE A 67 -5.38 -6.47 7.81
N GLU A 68 -4.34 -6.68 7.00
CA GLU A 68 -3.65 -7.98 6.93
C GLU A 68 -2.96 -8.38 8.24
N LYS A 69 -2.39 -7.41 8.97
CA LYS A 69 -1.67 -7.68 10.22
C LYS A 69 -2.59 -7.94 11.41
N HIS A 70 -3.74 -7.27 11.48
CA HIS A 70 -4.58 -7.24 12.68
C HIS A 70 -5.89 -8.02 12.54
N SER A 71 -6.26 -8.45 11.34
CA SER A 71 -7.44 -9.31 11.17
C SER A 71 -7.15 -10.70 11.75
N SER A 72 -8.01 -11.14 12.66
CA SER A 72 -8.01 -12.52 13.18
C SER A 72 -8.48 -13.55 12.15
N VAL A 73 -9.01 -13.08 11.02
CA VAL A 73 -9.54 -13.89 9.92
C VAL A 73 -8.86 -13.50 8.61
N GLN A 74 -8.71 -14.47 7.71
CA GLN A 74 -8.17 -14.20 6.38
C GLN A 74 -9.25 -13.55 5.50
N LEU A 75 -9.14 -12.24 5.30
CA LEU A 75 -10.04 -11.52 4.40
C LEU A 75 -9.62 -11.71 2.94
N THR A 76 -10.61 -11.85 2.07
CA THR A 76 -10.42 -11.81 0.61
C THR A 76 -10.02 -10.40 0.15
N PRO A 77 -9.40 -10.25 -1.03
CA PRO A 77 -9.07 -8.92 -1.58
C PRO A 77 -10.28 -7.97 -1.65
N TYR A 78 -11.46 -8.48 -2.04
CA TYR A 78 -12.69 -7.69 -2.12
C TYR A 78 -13.14 -7.17 -0.75
N GLN A 79 -13.06 -7.99 0.30
CA GLN A 79 -13.39 -7.58 1.65
C GLN A 79 -12.42 -6.53 2.18
N LYS A 80 -11.12 -6.66 1.87
CA LYS A 80 -10.12 -5.65 2.24
C LYS A 80 -10.41 -4.31 1.59
N ILE A 81 -10.75 -4.31 0.30
CA ILE A 81 -11.13 -3.09 -0.43
C ILE A 81 -12.37 -2.44 0.21
N ALA A 82 -13.39 -3.22 0.58
CA ALA A 82 -14.58 -2.69 1.24
C ALA A 82 -14.26 -2.02 2.59
N VAL A 83 -13.38 -2.62 3.40
CA VAL A 83 -12.94 -2.02 4.67
C VAL A 83 -12.15 -0.73 4.43
N VAL A 84 -11.26 -0.72 3.43
CA VAL A 84 -10.52 0.49 3.05
C VAL A 84 -11.48 1.61 2.66
N ASP A 85 -12.48 1.32 1.83
CA ASP A 85 -13.50 2.29 1.41
C ASP A 85 -14.31 2.85 2.61
N GLU A 86 -14.74 1.99 3.53
CA GLU A 86 -15.46 2.40 4.74
C GLU A 86 -14.61 3.33 5.63
N VAL A 87 -13.35 2.96 5.85
CA VAL A 87 -12.41 3.75 6.67
C VAL A 87 -12.17 5.13 6.06
N LEU A 88 -12.06 5.20 4.74
CA LEU A 88 -11.77 6.46 4.03
C LEU A 88 -13.01 7.32 3.86
N SER A 89 -14.18 6.73 3.69
CA SER A 89 -15.46 7.45 3.57
C SER A 89 -15.93 7.99 4.92
N ASN A 90 -15.55 7.34 6.03
CA ASN A 90 -15.84 7.81 7.38
C ASN A 90 -14.81 8.86 7.84
N SER A 91 -15.26 10.11 7.99
CA SER A 91 -14.39 11.23 8.39
C SER A 91 -13.67 11.05 9.74
N GLU A 92 -14.29 10.34 10.69
CA GLU A 92 -13.72 10.09 12.00
C GLU A 92 -12.63 9.01 11.91
N LEU A 93 -12.92 7.89 11.23
CA LEU A 93 -11.96 6.81 11.02
C LEU A 93 -10.77 7.29 10.20
N ARG A 94 -11.02 8.00 9.10
CA ARG A 94 -9.99 8.64 8.28
C ARG A 94 -9.09 9.54 9.13
N ARG A 95 -9.64 10.39 9.99
CA ARG A 95 -8.86 11.27 10.87
C ARG A 95 -7.97 10.47 11.84
N LYS A 96 -8.50 9.41 12.44
CA LYS A 96 -7.75 8.54 13.36
C LYS A 96 -6.60 7.82 12.64
N VAL A 97 -6.84 7.33 11.42
CA VAL A 97 -5.81 6.71 10.58
C VAL A 97 -4.73 7.72 10.17
N CYS A 98 -5.12 8.91 9.68
CA CYS A 98 -4.16 9.97 9.35
C CYS A 98 -3.29 10.34 10.55
N ALA A 99 -3.87 10.41 11.75
CA ALA A 99 -3.11 10.67 12.97
C ALA A 99 -2.12 9.54 13.27
N GLY A 100 -2.52 8.28 13.15
CA GLY A 100 -1.65 7.13 13.34
C GLY A 100 -0.48 7.08 12.36
N ILE A 101 -0.73 7.35 11.08
CA ILE A 101 0.32 7.39 10.04
C ILE A 101 1.30 8.54 10.28
N LYS A 102 0.82 9.70 10.73
CA LYS A 102 1.67 10.83 11.13
C LYS A 102 2.52 10.53 12.36
N GLN A 103 2.05 9.69 13.28
CA GLN A 103 2.85 9.26 14.43
C GLN A 103 3.92 8.23 14.02
N TRP A 104 3.58 7.31 13.12
CA TRP A 104 4.52 6.35 12.53
C TRP A 104 5.66 7.03 11.77
N THR A 105 5.34 7.99 10.89
CA THR A 105 6.34 8.77 10.13
C THR A 105 7.27 9.61 11.03
N ASN A 106 6.82 9.96 12.24
CA ASN A 106 7.60 10.68 13.25
C ASN A 106 8.35 9.75 14.22
N GLY A 107 8.38 8.43 13.98
CA GLY A 107 9.17 7.47 14.75
C GLY A 107 8.54 7.02 16.09
N LYS A 108 7.22 7.09 16.23
CA LYS A 108 6.49 6.47 17.35
C LYS A 108 5.61 5.34 16.83
N ASP A 109 6.10 4.12 16.93
CA ASP A 109 5.34 2.90 16.63
C ASP A 109 4.24 2.70 17.68
N GLU A 110 3.01 3.13 17.40
CA GLU A 110 1.80 2.61 18.05
C GLU A 110 0.54 3.01 17.26
N VAL A 111 0.15 2.19 16.28
CA VAL A 111 -1.20 2.23 15.69
C VAL A 111 -1.84 0.87 15.96
N THR A 112 -2.47 0.71 17.13
CA THR A 112 -3.03 -0.61 17.51
C THR A 112 -4.46 -0.57 18.03
N THR A 113 -5.10 0.59 18.20
CA THR A 113 -6.37 0.63 18.97
C THR A 113 -7.62 1.08 18.23
N VAL A 114 -7.56 1.47 16.95
CA VAL A 114 -8.76 2.08 16.31
C VAL A 114 -9.54 1.12 15.39
N LEU A 115 -8.89 0.12 14.80
CA LEU A 115 -9.53 -0.75 13.79
C LEU A 115 -10.43 -1.85 14.36
N LEU A 116 -10.46 -2.06 15.68
CA LEU A 116 -11.19 -3.19 16.30
C LEU A 116 -12.53 -2.81 16.97
N ASP A 117 -12.88 -1.53 17.09
CA ASP A 117 -14.11 -1.10 17.78
C ASP A 117 -15.33 -0.95 16.85
N SER A 118 -15.14 -0.64 15.56
CA SER A 118 -16.27 -0.46 14.62
C SER A 118 -16.95 -1.78 14.20
N THR A 119 -16.28 -2.93 14.31
CA THR A 119 -16.88 -4.23 13.96
C THR A 119 -17.71 -4.84 15.11
N ARG A 120 -17.73 -4.23 16.31
CA ARG A 120 -18.49 -4.73 17.46
C ARG A 120 -19.90 -4.16 17.61
N HIS A 121 -20.27 -3.12 16.86
CA HIS A 121 -21.57 -2.45 17.01
C HIS A 121 -22.66 -2.87 15.99
N ASN A 122 -22.41 -3.83 15.10
CA ASN A 122 -23.41 -4.30 14.12
C ASN A 122 -23.84 -5.78 14.26
N CYS A 123 -23.49 -6.44 15.38
CA CYS A 123 -23.86 -7.84 15.63
C CYS A 123 -24.62 -8.05 16.95
N ILE A 124 -25.55 -7.16 17.33
CA ILE A 124 -26.62 -7.50 18.29
C ILE A 124 -27.86 -6.72 17.87
N GLU A 125 -28.76 -7.34 17.12
CA GLU A 125 -30.23 -7.21 17.28
C GLU A 125 -30.93 -8.01 16.17
N SER A 126 -31.21 -9.29 16.43
CA SER A 126 -32.54 -9.85 16.19
C SER A 126 -32.64 -11.20 16.89
N HIS A 127 -33.84 -11.46 17.44
CA HIS A 127 -34.35 -12.71 18.04
C HIS A 127 -34.40 -12.75 19.57
N THR A 128 -35.36 -12.00 20.12
CA THR A 128 -36.16 -12.49 21.25
C THR A 128 -37.25 -13.44 20.73
N PRO A 129 -37.42 -14.64 21.30
CA PRO A 129 -38.72 -15.31 21.30
C PRO A 129 -39.42 -15.01 22.63
N SER A 130 -40.61 -14.42 22.49
CA SER A 130 -41.62 -14.23 23.50
C SER A 130 -41.91 -15.50 24.30
N THR A 131 -41.97 -15.36 25.62
CA THR A 131 -42.70 -16.26 26.52
C THR A 131 -44.17 -16.36 26.11
N ASN A 132 -44.68 -17.58 25.99
CA ASN A 132 -45.96 -18.07 26.53
C ASN A 132 -45.99 -19.60 26.48
#